data_AF-A0A847V675-F1
#
_entry.id   AF-A0A847V675-F1
#
_cell.length_a   1.000
_cell.length_b   1.000
_cell.length_c   1.000
_cell.angle_alpha   90.00
_cell.angle_beta   90.00
_cell.angle_gamma   90.00
#
_symmetry.space_group_name_H-M   'P 1'
#
loop_
_entity.id
_entity.type
_entity.pdbx_description
1 polymer ?
#
loop_
_entity_poly.entity_id
_entity_poly.type
_entity_poly.pdbx_seq_one_letter_code
_entity_poly.pdbx_strand_id
1 'polypeptide(L)'
;MYAWRDGSGWHLETVDSAGNVGYGNSLALDGAGNPRVSYSAGTPKALKFAWHDGAGWQNETVALTDRPPEFTSLALDAAGNPCIGYRDNSEYDLKYAWRDGGTWRVETVDAAGDVGYDTSLALDGAGAPRISYVDWTNQDLKYAWRDGTGWHTETVDPDGGRFTSLAVDGAGTPRLSYLDSSSKDLKYAWRDGAGWHIETVDSAGEVGLHSSLALDGVGNPCISYLDGSNGDLKYAWAVITPPGVTAVPGGPVLPTDTDGDGLCDDVNGNGRADFADVVLFFNQMAWIAENEPLEAFDYNGNGRIDFADVVWLFNNL
;
A
#
# COMPACT_ATOMS: atom_id res chain seq x y z
N MET A 1 -20.62 8.65 8.26
CA MET A 1 -20.58 10.12 8.08
C MET A 1 -19.33 10.43 7.27
N TYR A 2 -19.43 11.28 6.26
CA TYR A 2 -18.31 11.80 5.50
C TYR A 2 -18.01 13.23 5.97
N ALA A 3 -16.73 13.60 5.99
CA ALA A 3 -16.27 14.93 6.37
C ALA A 3 -15.26 15.44 5.35
N TRP A 4 -15.39 16.69 4.94
CA TRP A 4 -14.41 17.38 4.10
C TRP A 4 -14.19 18.81 4.62
N ARG A 5 -13.09 19.44 4.22
CA ARG A 5 -12.71 20.76 4.70
C ARG A 5 -12.36 21.69 3.55
N ASP A 6 -12.82 22.93 3.65
CA ASP A 6 -12.40 24.04 2.79
C ASP A 6 -11.96 25.25 3.62
N GLY A 7 -11.80 26.42 2.98
CA GLY A 7 -11.41 27.67 3.65
C GLY A 7 -12.41 28.19 4.68
N SER A 8 -13.63 27.67 4.71
CA SER A 8 -14.68 28.03 5.66
C SER A 8 -14.79 27.08 6.86
N GLY A 9 -14.21 25.88 6.77
CA GLY A 9 -14.18 24.92 7.87
C GLY A 9 -14.53 23.49 7.42
N TRP A 10 -14.86 22.67 8.42
CA TRP A 10 -15.31 21.29 8.20
C TRP A 10 -16.79 21.26 7.84
N HIS A 11 -17.12 20.45 6.85
CA HIS A 11 -18.46 20.13 6.42
C HIS A 11 -18.73 18.64 6.65
N LEU A 12 -19.97 18.30 6.99
CA LEU A 12 -20.36 16.94 7.37
C LEU A 12 -21.59 16.49 6.58
N GLU A 13 -21.53 15.27 6.07
CA GLU A 13 -22.64 14.62 5.37
C GLU A 13 -22.90 13.21 5.86
N THR A 14 -24.17 12.82 5.86
CA THR A 14 -24.58 11.44 6.11
C THR A 14 -24.59 10.68 4.78
N VAL A 15 -23.67 9.72 4.65
CA VAL A 15 -23.51 8.86 3.45
C VAL A 15 -24.68 7.88 3.28
N ASP A 16 -25.06 7.23 4.37
CA ASP A 16 -26.16 6.27 4.44
C ASP A 16 -26.69 6.25 5.88
N SER A 17 -28.00 6.14 6.02
CA SER A 17 -28.71 6.04 7.30
C SER A 17 -29.77 4.93 7.31
N ALA A 18 -29.86 4.14 6.25
CA ALA A 18 -30.90 3.13 6.09
C ALA A 18 -30.48 1.81 6.76
N GLY A 19 -30.98 1.59 7.98
CA GLY A 19 -30.72 0.37 8.73
C GLY A 19 -29.42 0.44 9.54
N ASN A 20 -28.81 -0.72 9.78
CA ASN A 20 -27.55 -0.81 10.52
C ASN A 20 -26.38 -0.76 9.54
N VAL A 21 -25.76 0.41 9.35
CA VAL A 21 -24.79 0.67 8.28
C VAL A 21 -23.55 1.40 8.78
N GLY A 22 -22.43 1.22 8.08
CA GLY A 22 -21.21 2.03 8.23
C GLY A 22 -20.07 1.37 8.99
N TYR A 23 -20.20 0.09 9.36
CA TYR A 23 -19.13 -0.66 10.03
C TYR A 23 -17.97 -0.97 9.08
N GLY A 24 -16.76 -0.96 9.63
CA GLY A 24 -15.52 -1.36 8.96
C GLY A 24 -15.31 -0.64 7.63
N ASN A 25 -15.58 0.66 7.56
CA ASN A 25 -15.58 1.40 6.29
C ASN A 25 -14.17 1.70 5.76
N SER A 26 -14.08 1.96 4.45
CA SER A 26 -12.88 2.42 3.76
C SER A 26 -13.25 3.51 2.75
N LEU A 27 -12.40 4.52 2.63
CA LEU A 27 -12.58 5.72 1.81
C LEU A 27 -11.47 5.78 0.75
N ALA A 28 -11.86 6.06 -0.49
CA ALA A 28 -10.95 6.44 -1.56
C ALA A 28 -11.48 7.71 -2.26
N LEU A 29 -10.59 8.46 -2.91
CA LEU A 29 -10.97 9.60 -3.76
C LEU A 29 -10.71 9.23 -5.22
N ASP A 30 -11.63 9.59 -6.11
CA ASP A 30 -11.38 9.48 -7.55
C ASP A 30 -10.42 10.59 -8.04
N GLY A 31 -10.03 10.53 -9.32
CA GLY A 31 -9.12 11.52 -9.91
C GLY A 31 -9.65 12.96 -9.96
N ALA A 32 -10.95 13.17 -9.70
CA ALA A 32 -11.57 14.49 -9.55
C ALA A 32 -11.74 14.89 -8.07
N GLY A 33 -11.24 14.08 -7.13
CA GLY A 33 -11.33 14.30 -5.69
C GLY A 33 -12.68 13.92 -5.07
N ASN A 34 -13.58 13.26 -5.82
CA ASN A 34 -14.87 12.86 -5.27
C ASN A 34 -14.72 11.59 -4.42
N PRO A 35 -15.38 11.53 -3.25
CA PRO A 35 -15.24 10.40 -2.35
C PRO A 35 -16.00 9.17 -2.83
N ARG A 36 -15.43 8.02 -2.50
CA ARG A 36 -15.98 6.67 -2.65
C ARG A 36 -15.82 5.94 -1.33
N VAL A 37 -16.88 5.24 -0.89
CA VAL A 37 -16.88 4.58 0.42
C VAL A 37 -17.36 3.14 0.26
N SER A 38 -16.56 2.18 0.71
CA SER A 38 -17.04 0.81 0.96
C SER A 38 -17.39 0.66 2.44
N TYR A 39 -18.46 -0.06 2.76
CA TYR A 39 -18.86 -0.30 4.15
C TYR A 39 -19.70 -1.56 4.31
N SER A 40 -19.74 -2.08 5.53
CA SER A 40 -20.62 -3.20 5.90
C SER A 40 -21.99 -2.70 6.33
N ALA A 41 -23.02 -3.41 5.89
CA ALA A 41 -24.41 -3.26 6.32
C ALA A 41 -24.91 -4.53 7.00
N GLY A 42 -25.73 -4.36 8.03
CA GLY A 42 -26.37 -5.43 8.79
C GLY A 42 -27.78 -5.80 8.33
N THR A 43 -28.46 -4.91 7.61
CA THR A 43 -29.83 -5.15 7.10
C THR A 43 -30.07 -4.47 5.73
N PRO A 44 -30.12 -5.22 4.61
CA PRO A 44 -29.67 -6.62 4.52
C PRO A 44 -28.17 -6.71 4.85
N LYS A 45 -27.74 -7.91 5.21
CA LYS A 45 -26.32 -8.19 5.46
C LYS A 45 -25.60 -8.13 4.13
N ALA A 46 -24.74 -7.13 3.96
CA ALA A 46 -24.21 -6.81 2.65
C ALA A 46 -22.91 -6.02 2.72
N LEU A 47 -22.08 -6.22 1.70
CA LEU A 47 -21.07 -5.24 1.33
C LEU A 47 -21.75 -4.14 0.52
N LYS A 48 -21.52 -2.88 0.91
CA LYS A 48 -22.10 -1.70 0.28
C LYS A 48 -21.01 -0.82 -0.30
N PHE A 49 -21.36 -0.15 -1.39
CA PHE A 49 -20.54 0.87 -2.02
C PHE A 49 -21.35 2.16 -2.17
N ALA A 50 -20.75 3.30 -1.84
CA ALA A 50 -21.34 4.61 -1.98
C ALA A 50 -20.40 5.58 -2.71
N TRP A 51 -20.99 6.53 -3.43
CA TRP A 51 -20.28 7.60 -4.12
C TRP A 51 -21.06 8.90 -4.03
N HIS A 52 -20.34 10.01 -4.09
CA HIS A 52 -20.94 11.33 -4.19
C HIS A 52 -20.94 11.78 -5.66
N ASP A 53 -22.10 12.12 -6.21
CA ASP A 53 -22.28 12.52 -7.62
C ASP A 53 -22.35 14.05 -7.84
N GLY A 54 -22.11 14.82 -6.78
CA GLY A 54 -22.20 16.29 -6.78
C GLY A 54 -23.57 16.82 -6.38
N ALA A 55 -24.65 16.04 -6.53
CA ALA A 55 -25.98 16.38 -6.03
C ALA A 55 -26.26 15.71 -4.68
N GLY A 56 -25.63 14.58 -4.40
CA GLY A 56 -25.65 13.93 -3.10
C GLY A 56 -25.01 12.55 -3.11
N TRP A 57 -25.22 11.81 -2.01
CA TRP A 57 -24.76 10.43 -1.88
C TRP A 57 -25.69 9.45 -2.57
N GLN A 58 -25.10 8.58 -3.37
CA GLN A 58 -25.70 7.38 -3.90
C GLN A 58 -25.05 6.16 -3.26
N ASN A 59 -25.79 5.05 -3.16
CA ASN A 59 -25.22 3.78 -2.75
C ASN A 59 -25.88 2.59 -3.44
N GLU A 60 -25.17 1.48 -3.49
CA GLU A 60 -25.66 0.21 -4.01
C GLU A 60 -25.09 -0.98 -3.24
N THR A 61 -25.72 -2.14 -3.41
CA THR A 61 -25.25 -3.41 -2.84
C THR A 61 -24.22 -4.03 -3.78
N VAL A 62 -23.03 -4.30 -3.25
CA VAL A 62 -21.94 -4.99 -3.97
C VAL A 62 -22.17 -6.49 -3.92
N ALA A 63 -22.40 -7.03 -2.73
CA ALA A 63 -22.62 -8.44 -2.48
C ALA A 63 -23.58 -8.62 -1.30
N LEU A 64 -24.48 -9.61 -1.40
CA LEU A 64 -25.27 -10.08 -0.27
C LEU A 64 -24.55 -11.23 0.41
N THR A 65 -24.63 -11.27 1.73
CA THR A 65 -23.98 -12.28 2.56
C THR A 65 -24.94 -12.80 3.63
N ASP A 66 -24.65 -13.95 4.23
CA ASP A 66 -25.46 -14.49 5.33
C ASP A 66 -25.07 -13.89 6.69
N ARG A 67 -23.88 -13.29 6.79
CA ARG A 67 -23.38 -12.51 7.93
C ARG A 67 -22.75 -11.21 7.42
N PRO A 68 -22.90 -10.07 8.13
CA PRO A 68 -22.30 -8.81 7.66
C PRO A 68 -20.80 -9.02 7.40
N PRO A 69 -20.30 -8.62 6.21
CA PRO A 69 -18.87 -8.73 5.92
C PRO A 69 -18.08 -7.77 6.82
N GLU A 70 -16.80 -8.02 7.00
CA GLU A 70 -15.92 -7.21 7.82
C GLU A 70 -14.63 -6.86 7.07
N PHE A 71 -13.86 -5.92 7.63
CA PHE A 71 -12.55 -5.52 7.12
C PHE A 71 -12.57 -5.14 5.62
N THR A 72 -13.50 -4.28 5.20
CA THR A 72 -13.51 -3.85 3.79
C THR A 72 -12.40 -2.83 3.53
N SER A 73 -11.70 -2.99 2.41
CA SER A 73 -10.66 -2.09 1.93
C SER A 73 -10.91 -1.75 0.47
N LEU A 74 -10.98 -0.45 0.16
CA LEU A 74 -11.35 0.09 -1.15
C LEU A 74 -10.14 0.72 -1.82
N ALA A 75 -9.92 0.36 -3.09
CA ALA A 75 -9.06 1.07 -4.02
C ALA A 75 -9.83 1.38 -5.31
N LEU A 76 -9.38 2.36 -6.07
CA LEU A 76 -9.95 2.70 -7.38
C LEU A 76 -8.92 2.44 -8.46
N ASP A 77 -9.35 1.83 -9.57
CA ASP A 77 -8.51 1.70 -10.76
C ASP A 77 -8.29 3.06 -11.45
N ALA A 78 -7.43 3.08 -12.48
CA ALA A 78 -7.13 4.31 -13.24
C ALA A 78 -8.36 4.92 -13.94
N ALA A 79 -9.42 4.15 -14.17
CA ALA A 79 -10.69 4.63 -14.70
C ALA A 79 -11.68 5.08 -13.60
N GLY A 80 -11.28 5.01 -12.33
CA GLY A 80 -12.09 5.35 -11.17
C GLY A 80 -13.09 4.27 -10.77
N ASN A 81 -12.97 3.04 -11.30
CA ASN A 81 -13.83 1.93 -10.89
C ASN A 81 -13.39 1.37 -9.54
N PRO A 82 -14.35 1.01 -8.68
CA PRO A 82 -14.04 0.46 -7.37
C PRO A 82 -13.59 -1.01 -7.41
N CYS A 83 -12.57 -1.27 -6.60
CA CYS A 83 -12.03 -2.59 -6.25
C CYS A 83 -12.08 -2.72 -4.73
N ILE A 84 -12.64 -3.80 -4.21
CA ILE A 84 -12.90 -3.98 -2.78
C ILE A 84 -12.43 -5.35 -2.32
N GLY A 85 -11.47 -5.39 -1.41
CA GLY A 85 -11.14 -6.59 -0.63
C GLY A 85 -11.97 -6.61 0.65
N TYR A 86 -12.49 -7.77 1.05
CA TYR A 86 -13.27 -7.89 2.28
C TYR A 86 -13.27 -9.33 2.81
N ARG A 87 -13.52 -9.47 4.11
CA ARG A 87 -13.78 -10.77 4.72
C ARG A 87 -15.26 -11.11 4.62
N ASP A 88 -15.56 -12.29 4.06
CA ASP A 88 -16.89 -12.86 4.13
C ASP A 88 -17.05 -13.65 5.42
N ASN A 89 -17.74 -13.06 6.39
CA ASN A 89 -17.99 -13.68 7.68
C ASN A 89 -18.92 -14.91 7.62
N SER A 90 -19.55 -15.16 6.48
CA SER A 90 -20.43 -16.32 6.26
C SER A 90 -19.60 -17.57 5.98
N GLU A 91 -18.55 -17.42 5.16
CA GLU A 91 -17.71 -18.51 4.68
C GLU A 91 -16.33 -18.56 5.36
N TYR A 92 -15.93 -17.46 6.02
CA TYR A 92 -14.61 -17.23 6.62
C TYR A 92 -13.49 -17.03 5.60
N ASP A 93 -13.87 -16.59 4.40
CA ASP A 93 -12.98 -16.39 3.26
C ASP A 93 -12.58 -14.91 3.07
N LEU A 94 -11.42 -14.71 2.45
CA LEU A 94 -11.05 -13.43 1.84
C LEU A 94 -11.68 -13.37 0.44
N LYS A 95 -12.44 -12.32 0.15
CA LYS A 95 -13.06 -12.08 -1.15
C LYS A 95 -12.62 -10.75 -1.75
N TYR A 96 -12.71 -10.70 -3.07
CA TYR A 96 -12.44 -9.50 -3.87
C TYR A 96 -13.62 -9.22 -4.78
N ALA A 97 -14.11 -7.98 -4.75
CA ALA A 97 -15.18 -7.49 -5.60
C ALA A 97 -14.69 -6.33 -6.48
N TRP A 98 -15.10 -6.30 -7.74
CA TRP A 98 -14.76 -5.21 -8.65
C TRP A 98 -15.90 -4.92 -9.63
N ARG A 99 -15.86 -3.71 -10.21
CA ARG A 99 -16.80 -3.31 -11.26
C ARG A 99 -16.32 -3.85 -12.62
N ASP A 100 -17.16 -4.61 -13.31
CA ASP A 100 -16.95 -5.02 -14.70
C ASP A 100 -18.22 -4.80 -15.53
N GLY A 101 -18.11 -4.03 -16.60
CA GLY A 101 -19.23 -3.72 -17.49
C GLY A 101 -20.43 -3.07 -16.78
N GLY A 102 -20.21 -2.32 -15.70
CA GLY A 102 -21.26 -1.71 -14.88
C GLY A 102 -21.89 -2.64 -13.83
N THR A 103 -21.51 -3.92 -13.81
CA THR A 103 -21.96 -4.92 -12.82
C THR A 103 -20.86 -5.23 -11.81
N TRP A 104 -21.25 -5.70 -10.63
CA TRP A 104 -20.29 -6.22 -9.65
C TRP A 104 -19.95 -7.67 -9.95
N ARG A 105 -18.66 -7.97 -9.95
CA ARG A 105 -18.14 -9.34 -9.89
C ARG A 105 -17.48 -9.57 -8.54
N VAL A 106 -17.51 -10.81 -8.08
CA VAL A 106 -16.93 -11.25 -6.81
C VAL A 106 -16.16 -12.55 -7.06
N GLU A 107 -14.95 -12.63 -6.53
CA GLU A 107 -14.11 -13.83 -6.51
C GLU A 107 -13.65 -14.12 -5.08
N THR A 108 -13.50 -15.41 -4.75
CA THR A 108 -12.77 -15.83 -3.55
C THR A 108 -11.27 -15.74 -3.84
N VAL A 109 -10.54 -15.04 -2.97
CA VAL A 109 -9.08 -14.87 -3.05
C VAL A 109 -8.38 -16.00 -2.30
N ASP A 110 -8.85 -16.26 -1.08
CA ASP A 110 -8.34 -17.30 -0.21
C ASP A 110 -9.49 -17.87 0.63
N ALA A 111 -9.53 -19.19 0.74
CA ALA A 111 -10.51 -19.97 1.52
C ALA A 111 -9.84 -21.03 2.40
N ALA A 112 -8.51 -20.99 2.55
CA ALA A 112 -7.76 -21.96 3.32
C ALA A 112 -7.79 -21.59 4.81
N GLY A 113 -8.87 -21.94 5.50
CA GLY A 113 -9.06 -21.66 6.93
C GLY A 113 -9.90 -20.40 7.15
N ASP A 114 -9.74 -19.79 8.33
CA ASP A 114 -10.36 -18.51 8.69
C ASP A 114 -9.42 -17.35 8.36
N VAL A 115 -9.68 -16.69 7.24
CA VAL A 115 -8.78 -15.71 6.60
C VAL A 115 -9.49 -14.39 6.30
N GLY A 116 -8.71 -13.39 5.88
CA GLY A 116 -9.22 -12.07 5.46
C GLY A 116 -9.37 -11.05 6.59
N TYR A 117 -8.85 -11.34 7.79
CA TYR A 117 -8.82 -10.38 8.88
C TYR A 117 -7.91 -9.19 8.54
N ASP A 118 -8.28 -8.00 9.02
CA ASP A 118 -7.53 -6.76 8.83
C ASP A 118 -7.11 -6.48 7.38
N THR A 119 -7.95 -6.87 6.41
CA THR A 119 -7.68 -6.75 4.97
C THR A 119 -7.28 -5.33 4.57
N SER A 120 -6.15 -5.21 3.85
CA SER A 120 -5.66 -3.98 3.24
C SER A 120 -5.41 -4.21 1.76
N LEU A 121 -6.09 -3.43 0.90
CA LEU A 121 -6.03 -3.53 -0.56
C LEU A 121 -5.31 -2.31 -1.14
N ALA A 122 -4.40 -2.57 -2.07
CA ALA A 122 -3.84 -1.59 -2.99
C ALA A 122 -3.86 -2.13 -4.42
N LEU A 123 -3.75 -1.25 -5.42
CA LEU A 123 -3.54 -1.62 -6.81
C LEU A 123 -2.13 -1.23 -7.22
N ASP A 124 -1.46 -2.07 -8.02
CA ASP A 124 -0.18 -1.68 -8.64
C ASP A 124 -0.39 -0.73 -9.83
N GLY A 125 0.69 -0.27 -10.46
CA GLY A 125 0.64 0.61 -11.63
C GLY A 125 -0.09 0.02 -12.85
N ALA A 126 -0.28 -1.31 -12.91
CA ALA A 126 -1.07 -1.98 -13.94
C ALA A 126 -2.55 -2.16 -13.55
N GLY A 127 -2.95 -1.70 -12.36
CA GLY A 127 -4.29 -1.87 -11.81
C GLY A 127 -4.55 -3.27 -11.23
N ALA A 128 -3.51 -4.10 -11.07
CA ALA A 128 -3.66 -5.44 -10.51
C ALA A 128 -3.69 -5.40 -8.97
N PRO A 129 -4.66 -6.08 -8.33
CA PRO A 129 -4.87 -5.99 -6.89
C PRO A 129 -3.78 -6.69 -6.10
N ARG A 130 -3.35 -6.05 -5.01
CA ARG A 130 -2.46 -6.55 -3.96
C ARG A 130 -3.17 -6.45 -2.63
N ILE A 131 -3.15 -7.52 -1.85
CA ILE A 131 -3.89 -7.60 -0.58
C ILE A 131 -2.97 -8.14 0.51
N SER A 132 -2.84 -7.41 1.62
CA SER A 132 -2.36 -7.99 2.87
C SER A 132 -3.55 -8.34 3.75
N TYR A 133 -3.43 -9.46 4.47
CA TYR A 133 -4.49 -9.95 5.36
C TYR A 133 -3.91 -10.89 6.41
N VAL A 134 -4.68 -11.12 7.46
CA VAL A 134 -4.35 -12.05 8.52
C VAL A 134 -5.11 -13.36 8.31
N ASP A 135 -4.37 -14.46 8.38
CA ASP A 135 -4.91 -15.80 8.57
C ASP A 135 -5.02 -16.06 10.06
N TRP A 136 -6.25 -16.04 10.57
CA TRP A 136 -6.50 -16.22 11.99
C TRP A 136 -6.33 -17.67 12.45
N THR A 137 -6.43 -18.63 11.52
CA THR A 137 -6.26 -20.04 11.84
C THR A 137 -4.81 -20.35 12.18
N ASN A 138 -3.89 -19.84 11.37
CA ASN A 138 -2.46 -20.07 11.54
C ASN A 138 -1.76 -18.97 12.36
N GLN A 139 -2.41 -17.80 12.52
CA GLN A 139 -1.80 -16.59 13.06
C GLN A 139 -0.64 -16.10 12.18
N ASP A 140 -0.86 -16.15 10.86
CA ASP A 140 0.10 -15.70 9.85
C ASP A 140 -0.31 -14.32 9.31
N LEU A 141 0.69 -13.49 9.00
CA LEU A 141 0.52 -12.42 8.02
C LEU A 141 0.65 -13.00 6.62
N LYS A 142 -0.34 -12.75 5.76
CA LYS A 142 -0.37 -13.24 4.38
C LYS A 142 -0.46 -12.10 3.37
N TYR A 143 0.00 -12.41 2.16
CA TYR A 143 -0.08 -11.56 1.00
C TYR A 143 -0.72 -12.30 -0.17
N ALA A 144 -1.61 -11.61 -0.89
CA ALA A 144 -2.23 -12.10 -2.11
C ALA A 144 -2.04 -11.12 -3.26
N TRP A 145 -1.85 -11.67 -4.46
CA TRP A 145 -1.82 -10.90 -5.71
C TRP A 145 -2.55 -11.65 -6.82
N ARG A 146 -2.98 -10.90 -7.83
CA ARG A 146 -3.65 -11.46 -9.00
C ARG A 146 -2.83 -11.19 -10.26
N ASP A 147 -2.66 -12.21 -11.07
CA ASP A 147 -2.06 -12.11 -12.41
C ASP A 147 -2.97 -12.72 -13.49
N GLY A 148 -2.43 -12.91 -14.71
CA GLY A 148 -3.18 -13.49 -15.83
C GLY A 148 -3.60 -14.95 -15.65
N THR A 149 -3.08 -15.64 -14.63
CA THR A 149 -3.40 -17.04 -14.32
C THR A 149 -4.38 -17.19 -13.16
N GLY A 150 -4.54 -16.15 -12.34
CA GLY A 150 -5.50 -16.14 -11.23
C GLY A 150 -4.93 -15.49 -9.97
N TRP A 151 -5.51 -15.84 -8.83
CA TRP A 151 -5.05 -15.43 -7.51
C TRP A 151 -3.92 -16.33 -7.01
N HIS A 152 -2.94 -15.72 -6.37
CA HIS A 152 -1.86 -16.38 -5.66
C HIS A 152 -1.80 -15.83 -4.24
N THR A 153 -1.37 -16.68 -3.30
CA THR A 153 -1.19 -16.30 -1.90
C THR A 153 0.13 -16.84 -1.37
N GLU A 154 0.77 -16.11 -0.46
CA GLU A 154 1.96 -16.56 0.25
C GLU A 154 1.94 -16.04 1.70
N THR A 155 2.61 -16.75 2.60
CA THR A 155 2.83 -16.30 3.98
C THR A 155 4.03 -15.34 3.99
N VAL A 156 3.83 -14.15 4.55
CA VAL A 156 4.86 -13.12 4.72
C VAL A 156 5.64 -13.35 6.00
N ASP A 157 4.93 -13.50 7.11
CA ASP A 157 5.48 -13.74 8.44
C ASP A 157 4.61 -14.78 9.17
N PRO A 158 5.14 -15.98 9.48
CA PRO A 158 4.39 -17.04 10.15
C PRO A 158 4.14 -16.80 11.64
N ASP A 159 4.80 -15.80 12.26
CA ASP A 159 4.56 -15.39 13.65
C ASP A 159 3.80 -14.05 13.73
N GLY A 160 3.48 -13.46 12.57
CA GLY A 160 2.93 -12.13 12.46
C GLY A 160 1.40 -12.07 12.45
N GLY A 161 0.85 -10.87 12.65
CA GLY A 161 -0.39 -10.52 11.95
C GLY A 161 -1.53 -10.08 12.86
N ARG A 162 -1.53 -8.79 13.17
CA ARG A 162 -2.73 -7.97 13.34
C ARG A 162 -2.52 -6.59 12.76
N PHE A 163 -3.62 -5.91 12.44
CA PHE A 163 -3.63 -4.51 12.05
C PHE A 163 -2.70 -4.20 10.88
N THR A 164 -2.70 -5.07 9.86
CA THR A 164 -1.85 -4.90 8.69
C THR A 164 -2.29 -3.70 7.86
N SER A 165 -1.31 -2.98 7.32
CA SER A 165 -1.52 -1.93 6.33
C SER A 165 -0.55 -2.16 5.17
N LEU A 166 -1.08 -2.13 3.95
CA LEU A 166 -0.35 -2.33 2.71
C LEU A 166 -0.23 -1.00 1.96
N ALA A 167 0.98 -0.74 1.47
CA ALA A 167 1.23 0.21 0.39
C ALA A 167 2.01 -0.49 -0.72
N VAL A 168 1.95 0.07 -1.92
CA VAL A 168 2.66 -0.43 -3.10
C VAL A 168 3.40 0.76 -3.71
N ASP A 169 4.69 0.59 -4.01
CA ASP A 169 5.50 1.63 -4.64
C ASP A 169 5.26 1.73 -6.16
N GLY A 170 5.93 2.68 -6.82
CA GLY A 170 5.80 2.92 -8.26
C GLY A 170 6.12 1.69 -9.11
N ALA A 171 7.04 0.85 -8.66
CA ALA A 171 7.41 -0.42 -9.30
C ALA A 171 6.41 -1.56 -9.05
N GLY A 172 5.39 -1.37 -8.22
CA GLY A 172 4.42 -2.42 -7.90
C GLY A 172 4.89 -3.34 -6.76
N THR A 173 5.90 -2.95 -6.00
CA THR A 173 6.49 -3.74 -4.92
C THR A 173 5.77 -3.46 -3.60
N PRO A 174 5.29 -4.50 -2.90
CA PRO A 174 4.50 -4.31 -1.68
C PRO A 174 5.37 -3.94 -0.48
N ARG A 175 4.84 -3.03 0.35
CA ARG A 175 5.34 -2.66 1.68
C ARG A 175 4.23 -2.84 2.70
N LEU A 176 4.52 -3.50 3.83
CA LEU A 176 3.54 -3.82 4.86
C LEU A 176 4.02 -3.31 6.22
N SER A 177 3.13 -2.71 6.99
CA SER A 177 3.28 -2.57 8.45
C SER A 177 2.30 -3.48 9.16
N TYR A 178 2.68 -4.02 10.32
CA TYR A 178 1.81 -4.89 11.11
C TYR A 178 2.30 -5.01 12.55
N LEU A 179 1.39 -5.44 13.43
CA LEU A 179 1.72 -5.89 14.77
C LEU A 179 2.12 -7.37 14.71
N ASP A 180 3.28 -7.69 15.29
CA ASP A 180 3.65 -9.07 15.59
C ASP A 180 2.78 -9.60 16.74
N SER A 181 2.06 -10.70 16.50
CA SER A 181 1.13 -11.23 17.50
C SER A 181 1.84 -11.86 18.69
N SER A 182 3.08 -12.30 18.53
CA SER A 182 3.88 -13.00 19.54
C SER A 182 4.70 -12.03 20.39
N SER A 183 5.53 -11.21 19.77
CA SER A 183 6.40 -10.26 20.46
C SER A 183 5.70 -8.96 20.84
N LYS A 184 4.58 -8.64 20.19
CA LYS A 184 3.84 -7.38 20.34
C LYS A 184 4.56 -6.14 19.81
N ASP A 185 5.49 -6.37 18.88
CA ASP A 185 6.28 -5.32 18.25
C ASP A 185 5.61 -4.81 16.97
N LEU A 186 5.92 -3.57 16.59
CA LEU A 186 5.63 -3.05 15.26
C LEU A 186 6.70 -3.59 14.31
N LYS A 187 6.26 -4.27 13.26
CA LYS A 187 7.12 -4.77 12.19
C LYS A 187 6.81 -4.10 10.86
N TYR A 188 7.83 -4.06 10.02
CA TYR A 188 7.78 -3.65 8.63
C TYR A 188 8.28 -4.79 7.75
N ALA A 189 7.57 -5.06 6.66
CA ALA A 189 7.97 -6.06 5.67
C ALA A 189 7.97 -5.46 4.26
N TRP A 190 8.94 -5.90 3.46
CA TRP A 190 9.04 -5.57 2.04
C TRP A 190 9.46 -6.79 1.26
N ARG A 191 9.20 -6.75 -0.06
CA ARG A 191 9.53 -7.85 -0.96
C ARG A 191 10.54 -7.41 -1.99
N ASP A 192 11.45 -8.30 -2.37
CA ASP A 192 12.35 -8.11 -3.51
C ASP A 192 12.50 -9.41 -4.33
N GLY A 193 13.52 -9.49 -5.18
CA GLY A 193 13.82 -10.68 -5.97
C GLY A 193 14.28 -11.90 -5.15
N ALA A 194 14.74 -11.71 -3.91
CA ALA A 194 15.14 -12.78 -3.00
C ALA A 194 14.00 -13.26 -2.09
N GLY A 195 12.95 -12.45 -1.91
CA GLY A 195 11.73 -12.83 -1.19
C GLY A 195 11.26 -11.73 -0.24
N TRP A 196 10.63 -12.14 0.85
CA TRP A 196 10.19 -11.23 1.92
C TRP A 196 11.32 -10.96 2.90
N HIS A 197 11.45 -9.70 3.28
CA HIS A 197 12.32 -9.22 4.35
C HIS A 197 11.46 -8.57 5.43
N ILE A 198 11.89 -8.69 6.69
CA ILE A 198 11.14 -8.22 7.86
C ILE A 198 12.10 -7.51 8.81
N GLU A 199 11.68 -6.35 9.29
CA GLU A 199 12.38 -5.54 10.29
C GLU A 199 11.45 -5.19 11.46
N THR A 200 12.01 -5.16 12.67
CA THR A 200 11.34 -4.60 13.84
C THR A 200 11.55 -3.09 13.87
N VAL A 201 10.46 -2.33 13.76
CA VAL A 201 10.47 -0.86 13.75
C VAL A 201 10.47 -0.30 15.18
N ASP A 202 9.70 -0.93 16.06
CA ASP A 202 9.58 -0.54 17.47
C ASP A 202 9.24 -1.77 18.29
N SER A 203 9.89 -1.92 19.44
CA SER A 203 9.74 -3.07 20.34
C SER A 203 9.55 -2.68 21.81
N ALA A 204 9.26 -1.40 22.09
CA ALA A 204 9.16 -0.89 23.45
C ALA A 204 7.74 -1.07 24.02
N GLY A 205 7.36 -2.31 24.33
CA GLY A 205 6.03 -2.66 24.84
C GLY A 205 5.11 -3.23 23.76
N GLU A 206 3.80 -3.17 23.97
CA GLU A 206 2.81 -3.48 22.94
C GLU A 206 2.63 -2.28 22.00
N VAL A 207 3.32 -2.33 20.86
CA VAL A 207 3.41 -1.24 19.89
C VAL A 207 3.03 -1.74 18.50
N GLY A 208 2.32 -0.92 17.72
CA GLY A 208 1.92 -1.28 16.35
C GLY A 208 0.43 -1.57 16.18
N LEU A 209 -0.39 -1.34 17.21
CA LEU A 209 -1.84 -1.50 17.06
C LEU A 209 -2.38 -0.47 16.05
N HIS A 210 -3.34 -0.90 15.24
CA HIS A 210 -3.99 -0.07 14.21
C HIS A 210 -2.99 0.66 13.31
N SER A 211 -1.89 -0.02 12.94
CA SER A 211 -0.87 0.60 12.09
C SER A 211 -1.46 1.06 10.75
N SER A 212 -0.99 2.20 10.27
CA SER A 212 -1.30 2.72 8.94
C SER A 212 0.01 3.09 8.28
N LEU A 213 0.26 2.52 7.11
CA LEU A 213 1.42 2.75 6.29
C LEU A 213 1.04 3.61 5.08
N ALA A 214 1.87 4.61 4.79
CA ALA A 214 1.91 5.29 3.52
C ALA A 214 3.36 5.33 3.03
N LEU A 215 3.54 5.45 1.72
CA LEU A 215 4.83 5.81 1.15
C LEU A 215 4.82 7.32 0.88
N ASP A 216 5.93 8.00 1.14
CA ASP A 216 6.08 9.38 0.70
C ASP A 216 6.26 9.45 -0.82
N GLY A 217 6.44 10.66 -1.36
CA GLY A 217 6.56 10.87 -2.80
C GLY A 217 7.76 10.18 -3.45
N VAL A 218 8.69 9.64 -2.65
CA VAL A 218 9.92 8.98 -3.07
C VAL A 218 9.99 7.53 -2.57
N GLY A 219 8.84 6.93 -2.23
CA GLY A 219 8.75 5.52 -1.85
C GLY A 219 9.14 5.18 -0.41
N ASN A 220 9.50 6.15 0.43
CA ASN A 220 9.90 5.89 1.82
C ASN A 220 8.70 5.58 2.72
N PRO A 221 8.80 4.57 3.60
CA PRO A 221 7.71 4.19 4.50
C PRO A 221 7.52 5.20 5.62
N CYS A 222 6.27 5.60 5.79
CA CYS A 222 5.77 6.44 6.87
C CYS A 222 4.66 5.67 7.61
N ILE A 223 4.87 5.36 8.89
CA ILE A 223 3.97 4.50 9.67
C ILE A 223 3.45 5.27 10.88
N SER A 224 2.13 5.43 10.98
CA SER A 224 1.47 5.85 12.23
C SER A 224 0.90 4.63 12.96
N TYR A 225 1.02 4.59 14.29
CA TYR A 225 0.59 3.45 15.08
C TYR A 225 0.29 3.80 16.53
N LEU A 226 -0.55 2.99 17.18
CA LEU A 226 -0.81 3.09 18.61
C LEU A 226 0.23 2.27 19.41
N ASP A 227 0.87 2.94 20.36
CA ASP A 227 1.53 2.31 21.51
C ASP A 227 0.46 1.99 22.54
N GLY A 228 0.03 0.73 22.57
CA GLY A 228 -1.03 0.26 23.46
C GLY A 228 -0.61 0.24 24.93
N SER A 229 0.69 0.17 25.21
CA SER A 229 1.22 0.16 26.59
C SER A 229 1.13 1.53 27.25
N ASN A 230 1.39 2.59 26.47
CA ASN A 230 1.37 3.97 26.96
C ASN A 230 0.09 4.72 26.57
N GLY A 231 -0.65 4.23 25.59
CA GLY A 231 -1.84 4.88 25.02
C GLY A 231 -1.50 6.01 24.05
N ASP A 232 -0.29 6.02 23.49
CA ASP A 232 0.25 7.10 22.67
C ASP A 232 0.09 6.80 21.16
N LEU A 233 -0.27 7.81 20.37
CA LEU A 233 -0.10 7.76 18.92
C LEU A 233 1.35 8.08 18.57
N LYS A 234 2.03 7.15 17.90
CA LYS A 234 3.42 7.27 17.46
C LYS A 234 3.51 7.31 15.94
N TYR A 235 4.63 7.84 15.47
CA TYR A 235 4.97 7.94 14.06
C TYR A 235 6.42 7.49 13.86
N ALA A 236 6.64 6.59 12.92
CA ALA A 236 7.94 6.11 12.47
C ALA A 236 8.10 6.38 10.97
N TRP A 237 9.34 6.61 10.54
CA TRP A 237 9.68 6.79 9.14
C TRP A 237 11.10 6.29 8.91
N ALA A 238 11.41 5.87 7.69
CA ALA A 238 12.75 5.48 7.28
C ALA A 238 13.03 5.98 5.87
N VAL A 239 14.28 6.36 5.59
CA VAL A 239 14.72 6.60 4.21
C VAL A 239 15.23 5.27 3.65
N ILE A 240 14.54 4.73 2.64
CA ILE A 240 15.00 3.56 1.91
C ILE A 240 15.99 4.08 0.86
N THR A 241 17.26 4.11 1.24
CA THR A 241 18.35 4.17 0.28
C THR A 241 18.74 2.73 -0.05
N PRO A 242 18.96 2.38 -1.33
CA PRO A 242 19.48 1.06 -1.67
C PRO A 242 20.74 0.75 -0.83
N PRO A 243 20.87 -0.48 -0.28
CA PRO A 243 21.97 -0.80 0.62
C PRO A 243 23.34 -0.56 -0.03
N GLY A 244 24.23 0.12 0.70
CA GLY A 244 25.59 0.38 0.22
C GLY A 244 25.74 1.61 -0.67
N VAL A 245 24.66 2.34 -0.96
CA VAL A 245 24.73 3.63 -1.63
C VAL A 245 25.53 4.64 -0.79
N THR A 246 26.44 5.35 -1.43
CA THR A 246 27.23 6.41 -0.79
C THR A 246 27.05 7.75 -1.49
N ALA A 247 27.55 8.83 -0.87
CA ALA A 247 27.41 10.16 -1.44
C ALA A 247 28.31 10.28 -2.68
N VAL A 248 27.70 10.49 -3.85
CA VAL A 248 28.43 10.68 -5.10
C VAL A 248 29.27 11.97 -5.00
N PRO A 249 30.58 11.95 -5.33
CA PRO A 249 31.44 13.13 -5.22
C PRO A 249 30.91 14.33 -5.99
N GLY A 250 30.54 15.39 -5.26
CA GLY A 250 29.92 16.59 -5.83
C GLY A 250 28.44 16.77 -5.44
N GLY A 251 27.80 15.73 -4.90
CA GLY A 251 26.52 15.79 -4.20
C GLY A 251 26.70 16.11 -2.70
N PRO A 252 25.82 16.93 -2.09
CA PRO A 252 25.87 17.24 -0.66
C PRO A 252 25.28 16.13 0.23
N VAL A 253 24.47 15.22 -0.33
CA VAL A 253 23.68 14.20 0.39
C VAL A 253 23.77 12.86 -0.37
N LEU A 254 23.33 11.77 0.27
CA LEU A 254 23.18 10.47 -0.39
C LEU A 254 22.18 10.59 -1.56
N PRO A 255 22.46 9.89 -2.68
CA PRO A 255 21.49 9.67 -3.73
C PRO A 255 20.17 9.11 -3.19
N THR A 256 19.06 9.52 -3.77
CA THR A 256 17.72 9.02 -3.42
C THR A 256 16.98 8.53 -4.65
N ASP A 257 16.13 7.53 -4.45
CA ASP A 257 15.16 7.04 -5.42
C ASP A 257 13.88 7.84 -5.25
N THR A 258 13.52 8.67 -6.23
CA THR A 258 12.42 9.64 -6.14
C THR A 258 11.08 9.15 -6.69
N ASP A 259 11.04 8.00 -7.35
CA ASP A 259 9.79 7.39 -7.82
C ASP A 259 9.49 6.01 -7.18
N GLY A 260 10.41 5.53 -6.34
CA GLY A 260 10.29 4.32 -5.55
C GLY A 260 10.47 3.05 -6.38
N ASP A 261 11.17 3.12 -7.53
CA ASP A 261 11.39 1.97 -8.40
C ASP A 261 12.64 1.13 -8.05
N GLY A 262 13.42 1.59 -7.07
CA GLY A 262 14.66 0.99 -6.59
C GLY A 262 15.92 1.62 -7.16
N LEU A 263 15.81 2.52 -8.15
CA LEU A 263 16.92 3.21 -8.79
C LEU A 263 17.09 4.62 -8.23
N CYS A 264 18.33 5.03 -7.95
CA CYS A 264 18.61 6.38 -7.45
C CYS A 264 18.66 7.38 -8.61
N ASP A 265 17.53 7.98 -8.96
CA ASP A 265 17.36 9.00 -10.00
C ASP A 265 17.75 10.43 -9.54
N ASP A 266 17.65 10.74 -8.24
CA ASP A 266 18.25 11.93 -7.60
C ASP A 266 19.67 11.60 -7.12
N VAL A 267 20.60 11.57 -8.06
CA VAL A 267 22.03 11.27 -7.88
C VAL A 267 22.71 12.24 -6.92
N ASN A 268 22.23 13.48 -6.81
CA ASN A 268 22.84 14.50 -5.94
C ASN A 268 22.17 14.62 -4.55
N GLY A 269 21.01 14.00 -4.34
CA GLY A 269 20.28 13.93 -3.09
C GLY A 269 19.59 15.24 -2.68
N ASN A 270 19.19 16.10 -3.64
CA ASN A 270 18.52 17.37 -3.34
C ASN A 270 16.99 17.26 -3.16
N GLY A 271 16.45 16.05 -3.27
CA GLY A 271 15.04 15.70 -3.24
C GLY A 271 14.33 15.85 -4.59
N ARG A 272 15.05 15.86 -5.72
CA ARG A 272 14.48 15.99 -7.07
C ARG A 272 15.36 15.27 -8.09
N ALA A 273 14.75 14.44 -8.94
CA ALA A 273 15.37 14.01 -10.17
C ALA A 273 15.33 15.15 -11.20
N ASP A 274 16.48 15.75 -11.51
CA ASP A 274 16.59 16.81 -12.50
C ASP A 274 17.91 16.77 -13.31
N PHE A 275 18.11 17.76 -14.19
CA PHE A 275 19.26 17.76 -15.07
C PHE A 275 20.61 17.85 -14.33
N ALA A 276 20.63 18.31 -13.08
CA ALA A 276 21.83 18.30 -12.26
C ALA A 276 22.29 16.87 -11.96
N ASP A 277 21.36 15.93 -11.82
CA ASP A 277 21.65 14.50 -11.59
C ASP A 277 22.29 13.85 -12.80
N VAL A 278 21.75 14.11 -14.00
CA VAL A 278 22.34 13.65 -15.26
C VAL A 278 23.77 14.16 -15.43
N VAL A 279 24.00 15.44 -15.12
CA VAL A 279 25.34 16.05 -15.20
C VAL A 279 26.27 15.44 -14.16
N LEU A 280 25.81 15.24 -12.92
CA LEU A 280 26.61 14.64 -11.87
C LEU A 280 26.97 13.20 -12.19
N PHE A 281 26.00 12.39 -12.61
CA PHE A 281 26.21 11.02 -13.05
C PHE A 281 27.21 10.97 -14.19
N PHE A 282 27.03 11.77 -15.24
CA PHE A 282 27.96 11.79 -16.38
C PHE A 282 29.40 12.13 -15.95
N ASN A 283 29.56 13.12 -15.07
CA ASN A 283 30.88 13.54 -14.59
C ASN A 283 31.53 12.52 -13.64
N GLN A 284 30.73 11.80 -12.85
CA GLN A 284 31.20 10.82 -11.86
C GLN A 284 31.01 9.37 -12.29
N MET A 285 30.66 9.11 -13.55
CA MET A 285 30.29 7.77 -14.04
C MET A 285 31.34 6.71 -13.71
N ALA A 286 32.63 7.03 -13.87
CA ALA A 286 33.71 6.11 -13.52
C ALA A 286 33.78 5.82 -12.01
N TRP A 287 33.52 6.83 -11.18
CA TRP A 287 33.49 6.67 -9.74
C TRP A 287 32.25 5.87 -9.29
N ILE A 288 31.07 6.19 -9.84
CA ILE A 288 29.81 5.48 -9.56
C ILE A 288 29.97 4.00 -9.92
N ALA A 289 30.49 3.69 -11.11
CA ALA A 289 30.75 2.31 -11.55
C ALA A 289 31.71 1.51 -10.63
N GLU A 290 32.56 2.20 -9.86
CA GLU A 290 33.55 1.56 -8.96
C GLU A 290 33.07 1.48 -7.50
N ASN A 291 32.18 2.37 -7.06
CA ASN A 291 31.89 2.57 -5.64
C ASN A 291 30.40 2.40 -5.28
N GLU A 292 29.50 2.51 -6.24
CA GLU A 292 28.07 2.42 -6.01
C GLU A 292 27.51 1.03 -6.38
N PRO A 293 26.41 0.60 -5.74
CA PRO A 293 25.77 -0.67 -6.04
C PRO A 293 25.13 -0.61 -7.44
N LEU A 294 25.43 -1.62 -8.24
CA LEU A 294 24.96 -1.72 -9.62
C LEU A 294 23.43 -1.67 -9.72
N GLU A 295 22.75 -2.35 -8.81
CA GLU A 295 21.29 -2.41 -8.75
C GLU A 295 20.60 -1.06 -8.53
N ALA A 296 21.30 -0.03 -8.06
CA ALA A 296 20.75 1.32 -7.85
C ALA A 296 21.05 2.30 -9.00
N PHE A 297 22.03 2.00 -9.87
CA PHE A 297 22.52 2.93 -10.90
C PHE A 297 22.61 2.34 -12.32
N ASP A 298 22.34 1.04 -12.51
CA ASP A 298 22.15 0.41 -13.83
C ASP A 298 20.71 0.59 -14.30
N TYR A 299 20.38 1.82 -14.67
CA TYR A 299 19.02 2.21 -15.04
C TYR A 299 18.49 1.49 -16.27
N ASN A 300 19.38 1.12 -17.20
CA ASN A 300 18.96 0.42 -18.41
C ASN A 300 18.98 -1.13 -18.27
N GLY A 301 19.44 -1.64 -17.13
CA GLY A 301 19.42 -3.06 -16.78
C GLY A 301 20.37 -3.93 -17.62
N ASN A 302 21.45 -3.38 -18.18
CA ASN A 302 22.39 -4.14 -19.01
C ASN A 302 23.49 -4.87 -18.21
N GLY A 303 23.47 -4.74 -16.89
CA GLY A 303 24.43 -5.31 -15.96
C GLY A 303 25.72 -4.50 -15.84
N ARG A 304 25.71 -3.20 -16.18
CA ARG A 304 26.86 -2.28 -16.10
C ARG A 304 26.40 -0.84 -15.93
N ILE A 305 27.19 -0.07 -15.18
CA ILE A 305 27.06 1.40 -15.11
C ILE A 305 27.88 2.01 -16.24
N ASP A 306 27.22 2.54 -17.27
CA ASP A 306 27.86 3.14 -18.44
C ASP A 306 27.05 4.31 -19.05
N PHE A 307 27.43 4.72 -20.26
CA PHE A 307 26.80 5.87 -20.93
C PHE A 307 25.32 5.61 -21.29
N ALA A 308 24.90 4.35 -21.44
CA ALA A 308 23.50 4.03 -21.68
C ALA A 308 22.62 4.36 -20.46
N ASP A 309 23.16 4.31 -19.24
CA ASP A 309 22.47 4.77 -18.02
C ASP A 309 22.30 6.28 -18.01
N VAL A 310 23.32 7.04 -18.41
CA VAL A 310 23.19 8.50 -18.57
C VAL A 310 22.08 8.86 -19.56
N VAL A 311 22.03 8.15 -20.69
CA VAL A 311 20.99 8.35 -21.71
C VAL A 311 19.62 7.96 -21.18
N TRP A 312 19.52 6.87 -20.43
CA TRP A 312 18.27 6.47 -19.78
C TRP A 312 17.81 7.56 -18.82
N LEU A 313 18.67 7.98 -17.88
CA LEU A 313 18.33 8.98 -16.88
C LEU A 313 17.85 10.26 -17.54
N PHE A 314 18.58 10.77 -18.54
CA PHE A 314 18.19 11.96 -19.28
C PHE A 314 16.81 11.88 -19.96
N ASN A 315 16.39 10.70 -20.40
CA ASN A 315 15.11 10.53 -21.09
C ASN A 315 13.93 10.28 -20.15
N ASN A 316 14.19 10.00 -18.87
CA ASN A 316 13.18 9.63 -17.88
C ASN A 316 13.07 10.63 -16.71
N LEU A 317 13.74 11.79 -16.79
CA LEU A 317 13.50 12.95 -15.90
C LEU A 317 12.14 13.63 -16.17
#